data_AF-A0A7S0H4P3-F1
#
_entry.id   AF-A0A7S0H4P3-F1
#
_cell.length_a   1.000
_cell.length_b   1.000
_cell.length_c   1.000
_cell.angle_alpha   90.00
_cell.angle_beta   90.00
_cell.angle_gamma   90.00
#
_symmetry.space_group_name_H-M   'P 1'
#
loop_
_entity.id
_entity.type
_entity.pdbx_description
1 polymer ?
#
loop_
_entity_poly.entity_id
_entity_poly.type
_entity_poly.pdbx_seq_one_letter_code
_entity_poly.pdbx_strand_id
1 'polypeptide(L)'
;EALKKPVNAGFQLLEGSIKTVKPYIPKEHSGGWALLVVLTKATDSPGFKGHLKIKELKDSAKAYCSEPFESNYKEHYSAWSSMSTLIKKDLVKKWSNPSKYCLTVSGYRLGSRIAKNAVTVANSRASH
;
A
#
# COMPACT_ATOMS: atom_id res chain seq x y z
N GLU A 1 -2.47 -22.64 -38.64
CA GLU A 1 -2.60 -23.57 -37.50
C GLU A 1 -1.50 -23.31 -36.47
N ALA A 2 -1.83 -23.34 -35.18
CA ALA A 2 -0.94 -23.42 -34.00
C ALA A 2 -0.17 -22.16 -33.49
N LEU A 3 -0.96 -21.26 -32.90
CA LEU A 3 -0.83 -20.69 -31.55
C LEU A 3 0.39 -21.01 -30.63
N LYS A 4 0.96 -19.92 -30.07
CA LYS A 4 1.13 -19.58 -28.62
C LYS A 4 2.58 -19.41 -28.06
N LYS A 5 2.83 -18.12 -27.70
CA LYS A 5 3.62 -17.53 -26.59
C LYS A 5 5.03 -16.97 -26.91
N PRO A 6 5.21 -15.64 -26.94
CA PRO A 6 6.52 -15.01 -26.99
C PRO A 6 7.07 -14.68 -25.58
N VAL A 7 8.40 -14.69 -25.50
CA VAL A 7 9.31 -13.99 -24.58
C VAL A 7 9.22 -14.29 -23.08
N ASN A 8 10.06 -15.23 -22.62
CA ASN A 8 10.66 -15.12 -21.30
C ASN A 8 12.14 -14.76 -21.49
N ALA A 9 12.39 -13.47 -21.65
CA ALA A 9 13.74 -12.94 -21.77
C ALA A 9 14.44 -12.94 -20.41
N GLY A 10 15.55 -13.68 -20.31
CA GLY A 10 16.69 -13.33 -19.46
C GLY A 10 16.59 -13.71 -17.98
N PHE A 11 16.90 -14.97 -17.66
CA PHE A 11 17.48 -15.34 -16.36
C PHE A 11 18.94 -15.71 -16.55
N GLN A 12 19.79 -14.69 -16.67
CA GLN A 12 21.21 -14.78 -16.37
C GLN A 12 21.40 -13.91 -15.13
N LEU A 13 22.05 -14.41 -14.07
CA LEU A 13 22.97 -13.66 -13.19
C LEU A 13 23.46 -14.55 -12.02
N LEU A 14 24.73 -14.93 -12.14
CA LEU A 14 25.82 -14.88 -11.15
C LEU A 14 25.55 -15.25 -9.68
N GLU A 15 26.30 -16.26 -9.22
CA GLU A 15 26.44 -16.67 -7.82
C GLU A 15 26.98 -15.52 -6.94
N GLY A 16 26.07 -14.90 -6.21
CA GLY A 16 26.38 -13.92 -5.17
C GLY A 16 25.08 -13.56 -4.47
N SER A 17 24.69 -14.36 -3.46
CA SER A 17 23.54 -14.16 -2.57
C SER A 17 22.52 -13.13 -3.07
N ILE A 18 21.79 -13.47 -4.14
CA ILE A 18 20.72 -12.61 -4.66
C ILE A 18 19.68 -12.57 -3.56
N LYS A 19 19.72 -11.53 -2.72
CA LYS A 19 18.63 -11.20 -1.82
C LYS A 19 17.47 -10.89 -2.75
N THR A 20 16.61 -11.88 -3.01
CA THR A 20 15.34 -11.68 -3.68
C THR A 20 14.70 -10.51 -2.95
N VAL A 21 14.62 -9.34 -3.59
CA VAL A 21 14.09 -8.14 -2.94
C VAL A 21 12.61 -8.43 -2.78
N LYS A 22 12.26 -9.02 -1.62
CA LYS A 22 10.89 -9.35 -1.33
C LYS A 22 10.13 -8.04 -1.44
N PRO A 23 9.12 -7.96 -2.33
CA PRO A 23 8.29 -6.78 -2.39
C PRO A 23 7.77 -6.53 -0.98
N TYR A 24 7.89 -5.31 -0.49
CA TYR A 24 7.45 -4.98 0.86
C TYR A 24 5.96 -5.26 0.95
N ILE A 25 5.58 -6.33 1.64
CA ILE A 25 4.19 -6.64 1.94
C ILE A 25 3.98 -6.27 3.41
N PRO A 26 3.35 -5.12 3.69
CA PRO A 26 3.02 -4.78 5.07
C PRO A 26 2.05 -5.81 5.64
N LYS A 27 2.20 -6.09 6.94
CA LYS A 27 1.31 -7.01 7.68
C LYS A 27 -0.14 -6.54 7.56
N GLU A 28 -1.07 -7.47 7.45
CA GLU A 28 -2.50 -7.16 7.41
C GLU A 28 -2.89 -6.34 8.65
N HIS A 29 -3.77 -5.36 8.45
CA HIS A 29 -4.22 -4.39 9.47
C HIS A 29 -3.14 -3.47 10.08
N SER A 30 -1.92 -3.46 9.54
CA SER A 30 -0.90 -2.49 9.95
C SER A 30 -1.15 -1.10 9.35
N GLY A 31 -0.55 -0.07 9.95
CA GLY A 31 -0.69 1.31 9.47
C GLY A 31 -0.29 1.51 8.00
N GLY A 32 0.82 0.89 7.56
CA GLY A 32 1.25 0.95 6.17
C GLY A 32 0.30 0.23 5.19
N TRP A 33 -0.31 -0.86 5.64
CA TRP A 33 -1.31 -1.60 4.87
C TRP A 33 -2.59 -0.78 4.69
N ALA A 34 -3.10 -0.19 5.77
CA ALA A 34 -4.30 0.63 5.75
C ALA A 34 -4.13 1.86 4.85
N LEU A 35 -2.97 2.53 4.90
CA LEU A 35 -2.67 3.67 4.03
C LEU A 35 -2.68 3.31 2.54
N LEU A 36 -2.09 2.17 2.17
CA LEU A 36 -2.11 1.70 0.78
C LEU A 36 -3.52 1.36 0.29
N VAL A 37 -4.31 0.67 1.12
CA VAL A 37 -5.71 0.31 0.80
C VAL A 37 -6.55 1.56 0.61
N VAL A 38 -6.48 2.51 1.54
CA VAL A 38 -7.22 3.79 1.46
C VAL A 38 -6.83 4.57 0.22
N LEU A 39 -5.54 4.75 -0.05
CA LEU A 39 -5.10 5.46 -1.26
C LEU A 39 -5.58 4.77 -2.54
N THR A 40 -5.58 3.43 -2.57
CA THR A 40 -6.02 2.65 -3.74
C THR A 40 -7.52 2.83 -3.97
N LYS A 41 -8.34 2.72 -2.91
CA LYS A 41 -9.78 2.94 -2.97
C LYS A 41 -10.14 4.38 -3.33
N ALA A 42 -9.39 5.34 -2.77
CA ALA A 42 -9.55 6.74 -3.13
C ALA A 42 -9.23 6.95 -4.60
N THR A 43 -8.16 6.34 -5.12
CA THR A 43 -7.79 6.41 -6.55
C THR A 43 -8.86 5.82 -7.46
N ASP A 44 -9.53 4.77 -7.01
CA ASP A 44 -10.63 4.10 -7.72
C ASP A 44 -11.96 4.89 -7.64
N SER A 45 -12.06 5.85 -6.71
CA SER A 45 -13.31 6.60 -6.50
C SER A 45 -13.55 7.64 -7.60
N PRO A 46 -14.76 7.68 -8.19
CA PRO A 46 -15.11 8.63 -9.25
C PRO A 46 -15.22 10.05 -8.67
N GLY A 47 -14.13 10.81 -8.75
CA GLY A 47 -14.00 12.12 -8.10
C GLY A 47 -12.63 12.36 -7.45
N PHE A 48 -11.73 11.38 -7.54
CA PHE A 48 -10.39 11.51 -7.00
C PHE A 48 -9.55 12.55 -7.75
N LYS A 49 -9.09 13.57 -7.03
CA LYS A 49 -8.23 14.64 -7.57
C LYS A 49 -6.76 14.22 -7.80
N GLY A 50 -6.50 12.92 -7.80
CA GLY A 50 -5.14 12.36 -7.90
C GLY A 50 -4.33 12.43 -6.60
N HIS A 51 -4.82 13.06 -5.54
CA HIS A 51 -4.08 13.22 -4.28
C HIS A 51 -4.97 13.21 -3.02
N LEU A 52 -4.45 12.68 -1.91
CA LEU A 52 -5.06 12.79 -0.58
C LEU A 52 -4.22 13.64 0.38
N LYS A 53 -4.91 14.31 1.30
CA LYS A 53 -4.28 14.99 2.44
C LYS A 53 -4.05 13.99 3.57
N ILE A 54 -3.10 14.32 4.45
CA ILE A 54 -2.84 13.56 5.68
C ILE A 54 -4.09 13.33 6.53
N LYS A 55 -4.96 14.34 6.66
CA LYS A 55 -6.19 14.26 7.49
C LYS A 55 -7.13 13.19 6.95
N GLU A 56 -7.48 13.29 5.66
CA GLU A 56 -8.32 12.31 4.97
C GLU A 56 -7.74 10.90 5.05
N LEU A 57 -6.42 10.76 4.85
CA LEU A 57 -5.75 9.48 4.96
C LEU A 57 -5.89 8.87 6.34
N LYS A 58 -5.63 9.65 7.40
CA LYS A 58 -5.74 9.16 8.77
C LYS A 58 -7.17 8.78 9.10
N ASP A 59 -8.15 9.61 8.72
CA ASP A 59 -9.56 9.38 8.99
C ASP A 59 -10.05 8.09 8.32
N SER A 60 -9.82 7.94 7.01
CA SER A 60 -10.19 6.73 6.28
C SER A 60 -9.39 5.51 6.75
N ALA A 61 -8.11 5.66 7.08
CA ALA A 61 -7.26 4.53 7.47
C ALA A 61 -7.57 4.01 8.88
N LYS A 62 -8.13 4.84 9.78
CA LYS A 62 -8.60 4.41 11.11
C LYS A 62 -9.58 3.23 11.00
N ALA A 63 -10.43 3.18 9.98
CA ALA A 63 -11.36 2.08 9.76
C ALA A 63 -10.70 0.75 9.36
N TYR A 64 -9.49 0.80 8.82
CA TYR A 64 -8.77 -0.36 8.27
C TYR A 64 -7.59 -0.82 9.12
N CYS A 65 -7.20 -0.04 10.13
CA CYS A 65 -6.04 -0.30 10.97
C CYS A 65 -6.47 -0.77 12.35
N SER A 66 -5.77 -1.77 12.89
CA SER A 66 -5.99 -2.23 14.26
C SER A 66 -5.34 -1.29 15.29
N GLU A 67 -4.37 -0.48 14.87
CA GLU A 67 -3.62 0.45 15.72
C GLU A 67 -4.04 1.91 15.48
N PRO A 68 -4.00 2.77 16.51
CA PRO A 68 -4.35 4.17 16.36
C PRO A 68 -3.35 4.93 15.46
N PHE A 69 -3.89 5.80 14.60
CA PHE A 69 -3.12 6.77 13.81
C PHE A 69 -2.79 8.07 14.55
N GLU A 70 -3.31 8.21 15.77
CA GLU A 70 -2.98 9.28 16.69
C GLU A 70 -1.76 8.88 17.52
N SER A 71 -0.72 9.70 17.44
CA SER A 71 0.44 9.59 18.30
C SER A 71 0.04 10.04 19.70
N ASN A 72 -0.46 9.11 20.52
CA ASN A 72 -0.47 9.33 21.96
C ASN A 72 0.99 9.44 22.41
N TYR A 73 1.31 10.40 23.28
CA TYR A 73 2.69 10.63 23.78
C TYR A 73 3.35 9.38 24.41
N LYS A 74 2.57 8.32 24.71
CA LYS A 74 3.03 7.04 25.25
C LYS A 74 3.41 5.99 24.20
N GLU A 75 3.06 6.18 22.92
CA GLU A 75 3.26 5.18 21.88
C GLU A 75 4.33 5.65 20.88
N HIS A 76 5.54 5.08 21.00
CA HIS A 76 6.68 5.41 20.12
C HIS A 76 6.47 5.00 18.66
N TYR A 77 5.47 4.16 18.36
CA TYR A 77 5.14 3.68 17.03
C TYR A 77 3.68 3.97 16.70
N SER A 78 3.41 5.04 15.94
CA SER A 78 2.08 5.25 15.35
C SER A 78 1.99 4.59 13.99
N ALA A 79 0.79 4.14 13.63
CA ALA A 79 0.47 3.64 12.29
C ALA A 79 0.93 4.62 11.17
N TRP A 80 0.97 5.92 11.47
CA TRP A 80 1.47 6.98 10.59
C TRP A 80 2.99 6.91 10.30
N SER A 81 3.82 6.42 11.23
CA SER A 81 5.28 6.27 11.02
C SER A 81 5.59 5.33 9.85
N SER A 82 4.68 4.40 9.55
CA SER A 82 4.76 3.53 8.37
C SER A 82 4.72 4.31 7.05
N MET A 83 4.08 5.49 7.02
CA MET A 83 3.99 6.33 5.82
C MET A 83 5.38 6.79 5.34
N SER A 84 6.26 7.15 6.28
CA SER A 84 7.65 7.52 5.95
C SER A 84 8.39 6.36 5.30
N THR A 85 8.15 5.13 5.75
CA THR A 85 8.73 3.92 5.15
C THR A 85 8.16 3.66 3.74
N LEU A 86 6.86 3.88 3.54
CA LEU A 86 6.23 3.77 2.21
C LEU A 86 6.82 4.78 1.23
N ILE A 87 7.11 6.01 1.69
CA ILE A 87 7.75 7.04 0.87
C ILE A 87 9.20 6.66 0.55
N LYS A 88 9.98 6.20 1.54
CA LYS A 88 11.35 5.71 1.33
C LYS A 88 11.42 4.54 0.35
N LYS A 89 10.37 3.73 0.27
CA LYS A 89 10.24 2.60 -0.65
C LYS A 89 9.64 2.96 -2.01
N ASP A 90 9.43 4.24 -2.29
CA ASP A 90 8.82 4.75 -3.52
C ASP A 90 7.43 4.14 -3.81
N LEU A 91 6.70 3.75 -2.76
CA LEU A 91 5.32 3.27 -2.88
C LEU A 91 4.33 4.44 -2.86
N VAL A 92 4.68 5.49 -2.12
CA VAL A 92 3.86 6.70 -1.98
C VAL A 92 4.73 7.91 -2.24
N LYS A 93 4.23 8.83 -3.05
CA LYS A 93 4.88 10.10 -3.34
C LYS A 93 4.23 11.19 -2.51
N LYS A 94 5.05 11.93 -1.76
CA LYS A 94 4.64 13.15 -1.05
C LYS A 94 5.07 14.36 -1.87
N TRP A 95 4.16 15.32 -2.08
CA TRP A 95 4.46 16.58 -2.76
C TRP A 95 3.67 17.75 -2.14
N SER A 96 4.16 18.99 -2.32
CA SER A 96 3.50 20.24 -1.89
C SER A 96 3.42 20.50 -0.37
N ASN A 97 3.08 21.75 -0.04
CA ASN A 97 2.68 22.25 1.28
C ASN A 97 1.37 23.04 1.09
N PRO A 98 0.21 22.55 1.58
CA PRO A 98 0.00 21.40 2.47
C PRO A 98 0.33 20.05 1.81
N SER A 99 0.86 19.12 2.60
CA SER A 99 1.37 17.83 2.12
C SER A 99 0.29 16.99 1.44
N LYS A 100 0.50 16.73 0.15
CA LYS A 100 -0.32 15.86 -0.69
C LYS A 100 0.39 14.53 -0.87
N TYR A 101 -0.38 13.45 -0.81
CA TYR A 101 0.12 12.09 -0.96
C TYR A 101 -0.59 11.40 -2.12
N CYS A 102 0.19 10.72 -2.96
CA CYS A 102 -0.26 10.03 -4.15
C CYS A 102 0.39 8.65 -4.21
N LEU A 103 -0.31 7.66 -4.75
CA LEU A 103 0.33 6.37 -5.05
C LEU A 103 1.24 6.50 -6.28
N THR A 104 2.38 5.82 -6.22
CA THR A 104 3.16 5.52 -7.42
C THR A 104 2.58 4.31 -8.14
N VAL A 105 3.03 4.03 -9.37
CA VAL A 105 2.64 2.82 -10.12
C VAL A 105 2.95 1.55 -9.30
N SER A 106 4.11 1.50 -8.66
CA SER A 106 4.52 0.40 -7.78
C SER A 106 3.62 0.29 -6.55
N GLY A 107 3.32 1.42 -5.90
CA GLY A 107 2.41 1.47 -4.75
C GLY A 107 1.00 1.04 -5.09
N TYR A 108 0.44 1.48 -6.22
CA TYR A 108 -0.89 1.09 -6.68
C TYR A 108 -0.95 -0.40 -7.02
N ARG A 109 0.08 -0.95 -7.69
CA ARG A 109 0.11 -2.39 -8.00
C ARG A 109 0.15 -3.25 -6.74
N LEU A 110 0.93 -2.83 -5.73
CA LEU A 110 0.96 -3.48 -4.42
C LEU A 110 -0.38 -3.31 -3.67
N GLY A 111 -0.87 -2.07 -3.59
CA GLY A 111 -2.12 -1.73 -2.90
C GLY A 111 -3.33 -2.43 -3.50
N SER A 112 -3.42 -2.55 -4.83
CA SER A 112 -4.48 -3.29 -5.51
C SER A 112 -4.43 -4.79 -5.20
N ARG A 113 -3.25 -5.41 -5.17
CA ARG A 113 -3.10 -6.82 -4.76
C ARG A 113 -3.55 -7.04 -3.32
N ILE A 114 -3.14 -6.14 -2.42
CA ILE A 114 -3.48 -6.19 -1.01
C ILE A 114 -4.97 -5.95 -0.79
N ALA A 115 -5.55 -4.91 -1.42
CA ALA A 115 -6.95 -4.55 -1.30
C ALA A 115 -7.87 -5.67 -1.83
N LYS A 116 -7.48 -6.34 -2.93
CA LYS A 116 -8.18 -7.54 -3.41
C LYS A 116 -8.20 -8.65 -2.35
N ASN A 117 -7.05 -8.94 -1.75
CA ASN A 117 -6.97 -9.95 -0.67
C ASN A 117 -7.81 -9.55 0.55
N ALA A 118 -7.77 -8.26 0.92
CA ALA A 118 -8.53 -7.69 2.03
C ALA A 118 -10.05 -7.88 1.87
N VAL A 119 -10.56 -7.67 0.66
CA VAL A 119 -11.99 -7.85 0.34
C VAL A 119 -12.38 -9.33 0.47
N THR A 120 -11.52 -10.24 0.01
CA THR A 120 -11.77 -11.69 0.14
C THR A 120 -11.91 -12.10 1.61
N VAL A 121 -10.99 -11.67 2.49
CA VAL A 121 -11.05 -12.04 3.91
C VAL A 121 -12.21 -11.37 4.66
N ALA A 122 -12.58 -10.14 4.30
CA ALA A 122 -13.75 -9.47 4.88
C ALA A 122 -15.05 -10.20 4.56
N ASN A 123 -15.20 -10.71 3.32
CA ASN A 123 -16.37 -11.48 2.92
C ASN A 123 -16.43 -12.85 3.63
N SER A 124 -15.28 -13.48 3.89
CA SER A 124 -15.20 -14.74 4.66
C SER A 124 -15.53 -14.57 6.14
N ARG A 125 -15.30 -13.37 6.71
CA ARG A 125 -15.52 -13.09 8.13
C ARG A 125 -16.96 -12.65 8.47
N ALA A 126 -17.78 -12.39 7.44
CA ALA A 126 -19.21 -12.12 7.57
C ALA A 126 -20.10 -13.38 7.53
N SER A 127 -19.49 -14.57 7.48
CA SER A 127 -20.19 -15.87 7.52
C SER A 127 -19.67 -16.73 8.67
N HIS A 128 -19.89 -16.28 9.91
CA HIS A 128 -19.80 -17.15 11.08
C HIS A 128 -20.76 -16.66 12.18
#